data_AF-A0A258TQF7-F1
#
_entry.id   AF-A0A258TQF7-F1
#
_cell.length_a   1.000
_cell.length_b   1.000
_cell.length_c   1.000
_cell.angle_alpha   90.00
_cell.angle_beta   90.00
_cell.angle_gamma   90.00
#
_symmetry.space_group_name_H-M   'P 1'
#
loop_
_entity.id
_entity.type
_entity.pdbx_description
1 polymer ?
#
loop_
_entity_poly.entity_id
_entity_poly.type
_entity_poly.pdbx_seq_one_letter_code
_entity_poly.pdbx_strand_id
1 'polypeptide(L)'
;MKSLKSALFGALLVVVAQAAQADEVVVYSARNEQLIKPLFDAYTKETGVQIKFVTDKEGPLMARLKAEGRNTPADIFMTVDAGNLWQAAREDLLKPVNSKVLAANIPEHLRDPGNEWFGLSVRARTVVYNRNKVKAGELGTYEDLANPKWKERLCLRTSKKVYNQSLIGMLMAEHGEPKAEQIVRGWVANLATDPFPDDTKAMEAVAAGLCDVTVVNTYYFGRLMEKKPNLPLAIFWPNQNLKDKTAGVHVNISGAGVTRHAKHEAAAIKLLEWLSSEKAQNLYADVNLEYPANPKVKADPVVTAWGSFKPNLINIAQAGALQAKAVMLMDRAGYK
;
A
#
# COMPACT_ATOMS: atom_id res chain seq x y z
N MET A 1 -55.90 36.77 -63.24
CA MET A 1 -55.81 35.90 -62.04
C MET A 1 -54.49 35.14 -62.08
N LYS A 2 -53.45 35.59 -61.37
CA LYS A 2 -52.22 34.82 -61.13
C LYS A 2 -51.82 35.01 -59.66
N SER A 3 -51.52 33.89 -59.00
CA SER A 3 -51.57 33.73 -57.56
C SER A 3 -50.31 34.25 -56.86
N LEU A 4 -50.51 34.81 -55.66
CA LEU A 4 -49.45 34.98 -54.66
C LEU A 4 -48.95 33.60 -54.23
N LYS A 5 -47.63 33.41 -54.15
CA LYS A 5 -47.00 32.29 -53.45
C LYS A 5 -46.21 32.84 -52.27
N SER A 6 -46.74 32.63 -51.07
CA SER A 6 -46.08 32.90 -49.80
C SER A 6 -44.96 31.86 -49.59
N ALA A 7 -43.73 32.32 -49.41
CA ALA A 7 -42.61 31.47 -49.02
C ALA A 7 -42.52 31.44 -47.48
N LEU A 8 -42.86 30.30 -46.87
CA LEU A 8 -42.58 30.00 -45.46
C LEU A 8 -41.11 29.60 -45.34
N PHE A 9 -40.30 30.40 -44.66
CA PHE A 9 -38.97 30.01 -44.18
C PHE A 9 -39.14 29.21 -42.89
N GLY A 10 -39.04 27.87 -42.97
CA GLY A 10 -38.96 27.00 -41.80
C GLY A 10 -37.53 26.99 -41.25
N ALA A 11 -37.35 27.51 -40.03
CA ALA A 11 -36.08 27.44 -39.31
C ALA A 11 -35.83 25.98 -38.86
N LEU A 12 -34.77 25.37 -39.41
CA LEU A 12 -34.29 24.05 -38.98
C LEU A 12 -33.47 24.23 -37.69
N LEU A 13 -34.06 23.87 -36.54
CA LEU A 13 -33.34 23.73 -35.27
C LEU A 13 -32.43 22.49 -35.37
N VAL A 14 -31.15 22.72 -35.67
CA VAL A 14 -30.11 21.69 -35.54
C VAL A 14 -29.84 21.51 -34.05
N VAL A 15 -30.45 20.49 -33.46
CA VAL A 15 -30.04 19.98 -32.14
C VAL A 15 -28.71 19.26 -32.35
N VAL A 16 -27.61 19.95 -32.09
CA VAL A 16 -26.29 19.31 -31.98
C VAL A 16 -26.34 18.48 -30.70
N ALA A 17 -26.66 17.19 -30.85
CA ALA A 17 -26.37 16.22 -29.81
C ALA A 17 -24.84 16.21 -29.64
N GLN A 18 -24.33 16.87 -28.61
CA GLN A 18 -22.99 16.61 -28.11
C GLN A 18 -22.97 15.13 -27.74
N ALA A 19 -22.41 14.30 -28.61
CA ALA A 19 -21.96 12.97 -28.21
C ALA A 19 -21.00 13.21 -27.05
N ALA A 20 -21.44 12.89 -25.83
CA ALA A 20 -20.58 12.86 -24.67
C ALA A 20 -19.41 11.94 -25.03
N GLN A 21 -18.26 12.53 -25.30
CA GLN A 21 -17.04 11.80 -25.54
C GLN A 21 -16.85 10.95 -24.27
N ALA A 22 -16.89 9.62 -24.42
CA ALA A 22 -16.81 8.74 -23.27
C ALA A 22 -15.50 9.05 -22.55
N ASP A 23 -15.59 9.61 -21.34
CA ASP A 23 -14.43 9.93 -20.52
C ASP A 23 -13.57 8.67 -20.39
N GLU A 24 -12.27 8.81 -20.61
CA GLU A 24 -11.30 7.75 -20.35
C GLU A 24 -10.32 8.18 -19.27
N VAL A 25 -9.79 7.20 -18.54
CA VAL A 25 -8.72 7.42 -17.56
C VAL A 25 -7.63 6.39 -17.83
N VAL A 26 -6.39 6.86 -17.97
CA VAL A 26 -5.23 5.98 -18.16
C VAL A 26 -4.51 5.78 -16.82
N VAL A 27 -4.39 4.53 -16.38
CA VAL A 27 -3.76 4.18 -15.11
C VAL A 27 -2.43 3.46 -15.35
N TYR A 28 -1.33 3.99 -14.83
CA TYR A 28 -0.06 3.26 -14.72
C TYR A 28 0.00 2.62 -13.34
N SER A 29 0.07 1.29 -13.29
CA SER A 29 -0.03 0.55 -12.04
C SER A 29 1.15 -0.41 -11.83
N ALA A 30 1.84 -0.27 -10.69
CA ALA A 30 2.85 -1.22 -10.25
C ALA A 30 2.26 -2.47 -9.56
N ARG A 31 0.94 -2.64 -9.59
CA ARG A 31 0.25 -3.83 -9.08
C ARG A 31 0.00 -4.83 -10.21
N ASN A 32 -0.08 -6.10 -9.84
CA ASN A 32 -0.47 -7.16 -10.77
C ASN A 32 -1.87 -6.88 -11.32
N GLU A 33 -2.03 -7.06 -12.64
CA GLU A 33 -3.28 -6.82 -13.36
C GLU A 33 -4.49 -7.53 -12.73
N GLN A 34 -4.32 -8.78 -12.32
CA GLN A 34 -5.37 -9.60 -11.70
C GLN A 34 -5.96 -8.96 -10.42
N LEU A 35 -5.21 -8.09 -9.74
CA LEU A 35 -5.63 -7.42 -8.52
C LEU A 35 -6.35 -6.08 -8.77
N ILE A 36 -6.23 -5.50 -9.98
CA ILE A 36 -6.73 -4.15 -10.29
C ILE A 36 -7.80 -4.16 -11.37
N LYS A 37 -7.76 -5.12 -12.31
CA LYS A 37 -8.74 -5.21 -13.39
C LYS A 37 -10.18 -5.33 -12.89
N PRO A 38 -10.52 -6.15 -11.87
CA PRO A 38 -11.89 -6.23 -11.37
C PRO A 38 -12.43 -4.89 -10.85
N LEU A 39 -11.57 -4.04 -10.26
CA LEU A 39 -11.95 -2.70 -9.83
C LEU A 39 -12.29 -1.80 -11.02
N PHE A 40 -11.43 -1.81 -12.03
CA PHE A 40 -11.60 -0.98 -13.21
C PHE A 40 -12.83 -1.39 -14.01
N ASP A 41 -13.09 -2.70 -14.12
CA ASP A 41 -14.32 -3.23 -14.73
C ASP A 41 -15.56 -2.79 -13.95
N ALA A 42 -15.52 -2.85 -12.61
CA ALA A 42 -16.63 -2.43 -11.76
C ALA A 42 -16.91 -0.91 -11.86
N TYR A 43 -15.87 -0.08 -11.88
CA TYR A 43 -16.00 1.37 -12.08
C TYR A 43 -16.55 1.70 -13.46
N THR A 44 -16.04 1.05 -14.51
CA THR A 44 -16.51 1.22 -15.90
C THR A 44 -17.98 0.85 -16.02
N LYS A 45 -18.40 -0.27 -15.41
CA LYS A 45 -19.80 -0.72 -15.42
C LYS A 45 -20.73 0.26 -14.71
N GLU A 46 -20.26 0.92 -13.65
CA GLU A 46 -21.06 1.85 -12.85
C GLU A 46 -21.16 3.25 -13.49
N THR A 47 -20.09 3.72 -14.12
CA THR A 47 -19.97 5.12 -14.53
C THR A 47 -19.96 5.33 -16.05
N GLY A 48 -19.69 4.28 -16.83
CA GLY A 48 -19.44 4.35 -18.26
C GLY A 48 -18.04 4.83 -18.65
N VAL A 49 -17.24 5.33 -17.69
CA VAL A 49 -15.87 5.84 -17.92
C VAL A 49 -14.94 4.67 -18.23
N GLN A 50 -14.22 4.74 -19.34
CA GLN A 50 -13.32 3.67 -19.77
C GLN A 50 -11.98 3.77 -19.04
N ILE A 51 -11.51 2.65 -18.46
CA ILE A 51 -10.19 2.59 -17.85
C ILE A 51 -9.21 1.87 -18.78
N LYS A 52 -8.21 2.59 -19.27
CA LYS A 52 -7.02 1.99 -19.90
C LYS A 52 -5.94 1.86 -18.84
N PHE A 53 -5.17 0.79 -18.85
CA PHE A 53 -4.09 0.65 -17.88
C PHE A 53 -2.87 -0.05 -18.44
N VAL A 54 -1.72 0.28 -17.86
CA VAL A 54 -0.42 -0.36 -18.12
C VAL A 54 0.12 -0.86 -16.80
N THR A 55 0.63 -2.09 -16.78
CA THR A 55 1.30 -2.65 -15.60
C THR A 55 2.78 -2.88 -15.88
N ASP A 56 3.63 -2.53 -14.92
CA ASP A 56 5.08 -2.79 -14.92
C ASP A 56 5.61 -2.63 -13.47
N LYS A 57 6.91 -2.66 -13.25
CA LYS A 57 7.53 -2.34 -11.95
C LYS A 57 7.49 -0.84 -11.67
N GLU A 58 7.51 -0.49 -10.39
CA GLU A 58 7.43 0.86 -9.88
C GLU A 58 8.53 1.79 -10.45
N GLY A 59 9.78 1.33 -10.49
CA GLY A 59 10.91 2.11 -11.02
C GLY A 59 10.76 2.43 -12.51
N PRO A 60 10.56 1.43 -13.39
CA PRO A 60 10.25 1.64 -14.81
C PRO A 60 9.05 2.56 -15.05
N LEU A 61 7.95 2.41 -14.31
CA LEU A 61 6.79 3.30 -14.48
C LEU A 61 7.09 4.74 -14.08
N MET A 62 7.80 4.98 -12.97
CA MET A 62 8.22 6.34 -12.58
C MET A 62 9.18 6.95 -13.61
N ALA A 63 10.16 6.17 -14.09
CA ALA A 63 11.07 6.61 -15.15
C ALA A 63 10.32 6.96 -16.44
N ARG A 64 9.30 6.16 -16.79
CA ARG A 64 8.43 6.41 -17.94
C ARG A 64 7.64 7.70 -17.78
N LEU A 65 6.95 7.90 -16.64
CA LEU A 65 6.21 9.15 -16.37
C LEU A 65 7.11 10.37 -16.50
N LYS A 66 8.33 10.29 -15.97
CA LYS A 66 9.33 11.35 -16.05
C LYS A 66 9.77 11.64 -17.49
N ALA A 67 10.02 10.59 -18.27
CA ALA A 67 10.45 10.71 -19.66
C ALA A 67 9.32 11.25 -20.57
N GLU A 68 8.08 10.84 -20.33
CA GLU A 68 6.92 11.32 -21.07
C GLU A 68 6.56 12.78 -20.71
N GLY A 69 6.80 13.19 -19.46
CA GLY A 69 6.59 14.57 -18.99
C GLY A 69 5.18 15.07 -19.31
N ARG A 70 5.08 16.27 -19.89
CA ARG A 70 3.80 16.89 -20.30
C ARG A 70 3.00 16.07 -21.33
N ASN A 71 3.65 15.13 -22.00
CA ASN A 71 3.01 14.32 -23.04
C ASN A 71 2.47 12.99 -22.51
N THR A 72 2.73 12.65 -21.24
CA THR A 72 2.26 11.39 -20.66
C THR A 72 0.76 11.20 -20.90
N PRO A 73 0.32 10.01 -21.34
CA PRO A 73 -1.11 9.71 -21.39
C PRO A 73 -1.62 9.33 -20.00
N ALA A 74 -0.76 9.01 -19.03
CA ALA A 74 -1.17 8.52 -17.72
C ALA A 74 -1.83 9.63 -16.90
N ASP A 75 -3.01 9.34 -16.37
CA ASP A 75 -3.77 10.22 -15.48
C ASP A 75 -3.60 9.85 -14.00
N ILE A 76 -3.40 8.56 -13.72
CA ILE A 76 -3.17 8.03 -12.36
C ILE A 76 -1.92 7.17 -12.35
N PHE A 77 -1.11 7.36 -11.31
CA PHE A 77 -0.07 6.42 -10.91
C PHE A 77 -0.52 5.66 -9.67
N MET A 78 -0.54 4.33 -9.76
CA MET A 78 -0.88 3.42 -8.67
C MET A 78 0.33 2.54 -8.34
N THR A 79 0.65 2.39 -7.05
CA THR A 79 1.79 1.56 -6.64
C THR A 79 1.56 0.95 -5.27
N VAL A 80 2.54 0.15 -4.84
CA VAL A 80 2.66 -0.37 -3.48
C VAL A 80 3.75 0.38 -2.74
N ASP A 81 3.60 0.47 -1.43
CA ASP A 81 4.52 1.18 -0.54
C ASP A 81 4.42 2.71 -0.61
N ALA A 82 4.19 3.33 0.55
CA ALA A 82 4.22 4.77 0.67
C ALA A 82 5.58 5.37 0.29
N GLY A 83 6.67 4.59 0.41
CA GLY A 83 7.99 5.04 -0.03
C GLY A 83 8.05 5.34 -1.53
N ASN A 84 7.43 4.50 -2.35
CA ASN A 84 7.35 4.71 -3.79
C ASN A 84 6.43 5.90 -4.15
N LEU A 85 5.31 6.07 -3.44
CA LEU A 85 4.42 7.22 -3.63
C LEU A 85 5.10 8.54 -3.23
N TRP A 86 5.82 8.52 -2.11
CA TRP A 86 6.63 9.65 -1.65
C TRP A 86 7.72 10.00 -2.65
N GLN A 87 8.43 9.02 -3.20
CA GLN A 87 9.43 9.25 -4.24
C GLN A 87 8.78 9.87 -5.49
N ALA A 88 7.66 9.34 -5.96
CA ALA A 88 6.94 9.90 -7.10
C ALA A 88 6.53 11.37 -6.87
N ALA A 89 6.06 11.72 -5.66
CA ALA A 89 5.76 13.09 -5.28
C ALA A 89 7.02 13.98 -5.24
N ARG A 90 8.14 13.49 -4.70
CA ARG A 90 9.43 14.22 -4.69
C ARG A 90 10.02 14.45 -6.07
N GLU A 91 9.77 13.53 -7.00
CA GLU A 91 10.16 13.66 -8.41
C GLU A 91 9.16 14.48 -9.23
N ASP A 92 8.21 15.17 -8.59
CA ASP A 92 7.22 16.04 -9.24
C ASP A 92 6.28 15.29 -10.21
N LEU A 93 6.10 13.97 -10.03
CA LEU A 93 5.31 13.12 -10.93
C LEU A 93 3.81 13.11 -10.59
N LEU A 94 3.44 13.49 -9.38
CA LEU A 94 2.06 13.51 -8.87
C LEU A 94 1.63 14.94 -8.59
N LYS A 95 0.33 15.22 -8.54
CA LYS A 95 -0.19 16.54 -8.14
C LYS A 95 -1.11 16.51 -6.93
N PRO A 96 -1.16 17.61 -6.14
CA PRO A 96 -2.10 17.74 -5.04
C PRO A 96 -3.56 17.62 -5.50
N VAL A 97 -4.36 16.83 -4.78
CA VAL A 97 -5.80 16.68 -5.00
C VAL A 97 -6.56 17.07 -3.72
N ASN A 98 -7.28 18.19 -3.77
CA ASN A 98 -8.11 18.64 -2.66
C ASN A 98 -9.53 18.07 -2.78
N SER A 99 -9.74 16.86 -2.27
CA SER A 99 -11.06 16.20 -2.24
C SER A 99 -11.57 16.00 -0.81
N LYS A 100 -12.80 16.47 -0.55
CA LYS A 100 -13.51 16.20 0.72
C LYS A 100 -13.82 14.71 0.89
N VAL A 101 -14.07 13.99 -0.21
CA VAL A 101 -14.35 12.55 -0.19
C VAL A 101 -13.10 11.79 0.24
N LEU A 102 -11.95 12.07 -0.38
CA LEU A 102 -10.69 11.43 -0.02
C LEU A 102 -10.27 11.77 1.42
N ALA A 103 -10.41 13.03 1.84
CA ALA A 103 -10.10 13.44 3.21
C ALA A 103 -11.00 12.77 4.27
N ALA A 104 -12.26 12.49 3.93
CA ALA A 104 -13.19 11.81 4.82
C ALA A 104 -13.03 10.28 4.83
N ASN A 105 -12.64 9.70 3.70
CA ASN A 105 -12.51 8.25 3.55
C ASN A 105 -11.11 7.75 3.96
N ILE A 106 -10.05 8.52 3.72
CA ILE A 106 -8.67 8.08 3.97
C ILE A 106 -8.09 8.82 5.19
N PRO A 107 -7.77 8.10 6.29
CA PRO A 107 -7.15 8.68 7.47
C PRO A 107 -5.88 9.47 7.15
N GLU A 108 -5.62 10.53 7.90
CA GLU A 108 -4.50 11.44 7.67
C GLU A 108 -3.13 10.74 7.65
N HIS A 109 -2.92 9.73 8.51
CA HIS A 109 -1.68 8.97 8.55
C HIS A 109 -1.45 8.05 7.33
N LEU A 110 -2.46 7.84 6.48
CA LEU A 110 -2.42 7.00 5.28
C LEU A 110 -2.44 7.81 3.96
N ARG A 111 -2.31 9.13 4.04
CA ARG A 111 -2.24 10.02 2.86
C ARG A 111 -1.11 11.03 3.00
N ASP A 112 -0.70 11.57 1.86
CA ASP A 112 0.30 12.61 1.80
C ASP A 112 -0.17 13.89 2.52
N PRO A 113 0.67 14.53 3.36
CA PRO A 113 0.34 15.83 3.95
C PRO A 113 0.09 16.93 2.91
N GLY A 114 0.70 16.83 1.72
CA GLY A 114 0.48 17.71 0.56
C GLY A 114 -0.65 17.25 -0.37
N ASN A 115 -1.37 16.17 -0.01
CA ASN A 115 -2.45 15.56 -0.80
C ASN A 115 -2.03 15.08 -2.21
N GLU A 116 -0.75 14.75 -2.43
CA GLU A 116 -0.29 14.25 -3.74
C GLU A 116 -0.60 12.76 -3.97
N TRP A 117 -0.86 11.99 -2.90
CA TRP A 117 -1.22 10.58 -2.96
C TRP A 117 -2.05 10.12 -1.76
N PHE A 118 -2.77 9.01 -1.93
CA PHE A 118 -3.71 8.46 -0.95
C PHE A 118 -3.59 6.94 -0.88
N GLY A 119 -3.63 6.38 0.34
CA GLY A 119 -3.74 4.95 0.57
C GLY A 119 -5.11 4.40 0.16
N LEU A 120 -5.09 3.26 -0.51
CA LEU A 120 -6.26 2.53 -1.02
C LEU A 120 -6.41 1.14 -0.39
N SER A 121 -5.36 0.58 0.17
CA SER A 121 -5.43 -0.58 1.05
C SER A 121 -4.27 -0.55 2.02
N VAL A 122 -4.39 -1.30 3.10
CA VAL A 122 -3.45 -1.35 4.21
C VAL A 122 -2.93 -2.77 4.39
N ARG A 123 -1.63 -2.90 4.57
CA ARG A 123 -0.97 -4.13 4.99
C ARG A 123 -0.27 -3.89 6.32
N ALA A 124 -0.40 -4.84 7.24
CA ALA A 124 0.32 -4.84 8.49
C ALA A 124 1.60 -5.68 8.34
N ARG A 125 2.74 -5.14 8.78
CA ARG A 125 4.00 -5.88 8.87
C ARG A 125 4.20 -6.31 10.31
N THR A 126 3.93 -7.57 10.61
CA THR A 126 3.74 -8.07 11.97
C THR A 126 4.65 -9.23 12.29
N VAL A 127 4.67 -9.64 13.56
CA VAL A 127 5.41 -10.83 14.02
C VAL A 127 4.60 -12.09 13.73
N VAL A 128 5.26 -13.11 13.21
CA VAL A 128 4.72 -14.48 13.12
C VAL A 128 5.64 -15.40 13.91
N TYR A 129 5.05 -16.32 14.69
CA TYR A 129 5.79 -17.20 15.58
C TYR A 129 5.31 -18.65 15.49
N ASN A 130 6.19 -19.58 15.89
CA ASN A 130 5.85 -20.99 16.04
C ASN A 130 5.16 -21.25 17.38
N ARG A 131 3.87 -21.57 17.36
CA ARG A 131 3.02 -21.83 18.53
C ARG A 131 3.48 -23.01 19.38
N ASN A 132 4.24 -23.94 18.80
CA ASN A 132 4.79 -25.09 19.55
C ASN A 132 6.07 -24.72 20.32
N LYS A 133 6.65 -23.54 20.07
CA LYS A 133 7.95 -23.11 20.62
C LYS A 133 7.85 -21.83 21.44
N VAL A 134 6.94 -20.93 21.10
CA VAL A 134 6.78 -19.61 21.73
C VAL A 134 5.34 -19.41 22.14
N LYS A 135 5.14 -18.91 23.36
CA LYS A 135 3.84 -18.44 23.86
C LYS A 135 3.67 -16.95 23.56
N ALA A 136 2.44 -16.51 23.30
CA ALA A 136 2.16 -15.11 22.98
C ALA A 136 2.64 -14.12 24.05
N GLY A 137 2.64 -14.51 25.34
CA GLY A 137 3.12 -13.67 26.45
C GLY A 137 4.65 -13.46 26.49
N GLU A 138 5.43 -14.19 25.68
CA GLU A 138 6.87 -13.98 25.55
C GLU A 138 7.21 -12.87 24.54
N LEU A 139 6.24 -12.51 23.70
CA LEU A 139 6.34 -11.50 22.65
C LEU A 139 5.86 -10.15 23.18
N GLY A 140 6.48 -9.07 22.72
CA GLY A 140 6.15 -7.71 23.16
C GLY A 140 6.14 -6.73 22.02
N THR A 141 7.31 -6.23 21.66
CA THR A 141 7.46 -5.14 20.70
C THR A 141 8.43 -5.51 19.58
N TYR A 142 8.50 -4.70 18.53
CA TYR A 142 9.53 -4.88 17.50
C TYR A 142 10.94 -4.78 18.10
N GLU A 143 11.15 -3.85 19.03
CA GLU A 143 12.41 -3.62 19.73
C GLU A 143 12.79 -4.82 20.61
N ASP A 144 11.82 -5.52 21.20
CA ASP A 144 12.07 -6.71 22.01
C ASP A 144 12.75 -7.83 21.21
N LEU A 145 12.57 -7.90 19.89
CA LEU A 145 13.29 -8.85 19.03
C LEU A 145 14.81 -8.64 19.03
N ALA A 146 15.32 -7.52 19.55
CA ALA A 146 16.74 -7.25 19.76
C ALA A 146 17.27 -7.82 21.09
N ASN A 147 16.40 -8.33 21.97
CA ASN A 147 16.80 -8.89 23.25
C ASN A 147 17.54 -10.24 23.06
N PRO A 148 18.64 -10.51 23.80
CA PRO A 148 19.38 -11.78 23.71
C PRO A 148 18.56 -13.06 23.90
N LYS A 149 17.37 -12.99 24.51
CA LYS A 149 16.44 -14.15 24.60
C LYS A 149 16.01 -14.71 23.24
N TRP A 150 16.18 -13.91 22.17
CA TRP A 150 15.91 -14.30 20.78
C TRP A 150 17.16 -14.73 20.01
N LYS A 151 18.32 -14.85 20.66
CA LYS A 151 19.56 -15.28 20.00
C LYS A 151 19.37 -16.63 19.32
N GLU A 152 19.70 -16.70 18.03
CA GLU A 152 19.50 -17.87 17.15
C GLU A 152 18.03 -18.33 17.03
N ARG A 153 17.08 -17.45 17.33
CA ARG A 153 15.63 -17.74 17.31
C ARG A 153 14.85 -16.81 16.37
N LEU A 154 15.49 -15.78 15.81
CA LEU A 154 14.88 -14.87 14.85
C LEU A 154 15.26 -15.27 13.41
N CYS A 155 14.25 -15.35 12.54
CA CYS A 155 14.46 -15.35 11.09
C CYS A 155 13.93 -14.07 10.48
N LEU A 156 14.69 -13.49 9.58
CA LEU A 156 14.24 -12.35 8.79
C LEU A 156 14.42 -12.64 7.30
N ARG A 157 13.75 -11.85 6.47
CA ARG A 157 14.08 -11.76 5.05
C ARG A 157 15.13 -10.68 4.77
N THR A 158 15.67 -10.66 3.56
CA THR A 158 16.65 -9.65 3.12
C THR A 158 16.21 -8.20 3.36
N SER A 159 17.16 -7.35 3.72
CA SER A 159 17.01 -5.89 3.88
C SER A 159 16.71 -5.15 2.56
N LYS A 160 16.99 -5.77 1.41
CA LYS A 160 16.79 -5.18 0.06
C LYS A 160 15.32 -4.91 -0.29
N LYS A 161 14.38 -5.42 0.50
CA LYS A 161 12.95 -5.32 0.20
C LYS A 161 12.35 -4.11 0.89
N VAL A 162 11.59 -3.34 0.12
CA VAL A 162 10.99 -2.06 0.55
C VAL A 162 10.21 -2.18 1.86
N TYR A 163 9.57 -3.32 2.12
CA TYR A 163 8.83 -3.56 3.37
C TYR A 163 9.71 -3.44 4.63
N ASN A 164 10.95 -3.92 4.58
CA ASN A 164 11.90 -3.77 5.68
C ASN A 164 12.45 -2.36 5.72
N GLN A 165 12.73 -1.74 4.57
CA GLN A 165 13.18 -0.34 4.51
C GLN A 165 12.16 0.59 5.18
N SER A 166 10.88 0.40 4.91
CA SER A 166 9.78 1.17 5.50
C SER A 166 9.61 0.91 7.00
N LEU A 167 9.73 -0.34 7.46
CA LEU A 167 9.72 -0.66 8.89
C LEU A 167 10.91 -0.04 9.63
N ILE A 168 12.11 -0.08 9.05
CA ILE A 168 13.29 0.54 9.66
C ILE A 168 13.18 2.07 9.63
N GLY A 169 12.67 2.66 8.55
CA GLY A 169 12.35 4.08 8.50
C GLY A 169 11.36 4.49 9.58
N MET A 170 10.38 3.63 9.87
CA MET A 170 9.43 3.81 10.96
C MET A 170 10.12 3.79 12.34
N LEU A 171 10.97 2.78 12.61
CA LEU A 171 11.77 2.73 13.83
C LEU A 171 12.65 3.98 14.00
N MET A 172 13.18 4.54 12.91
CA MET A 172 13.93 5.79 12.94
C MET A 172 13.04 7.00 13.27
N ALA A 173 11.82 7.07 12.75
CA ALA A 173 10.87 8.14 13.10
C ALA A 173 10.42 8.07 14.57
N GLU A 174 10.29 6.85 15.10
CA GLU A 174 9.94 6.58 16.49
C GLU A 174 11.07 6.92 17.45
N HIS A 175 12.27 6.39 17.21
CA HIS A 175 13.34 6.37 18.20
C HIS A 175 14.53 7.27 17.88
N GLY A 176 14.60 7.79 16.66
CA GLY A 176 15.80 8.40 16.10
C GLY A 176 16.79 7.36 15.58
N GLU A 177 17.68 7.80 14.69
CA GLU A 177 18.63 6.93 13.97
C GLU A 177 19.54 6.10 14.90
N PRO A 178 20.17 6.66 15.96
CA PRO A 178 21.08 5.88 16.80
C PRO A 178 20.40 4.72 17.52
N LYS A 179 19.17 4.94 18.01
CA LYS A 179 18.42 3.91 18.73
C LYS A 179 17.85 2.86 17.78
N ALA A 180 17.37 3.27 16.60
CA ALA A 180 16.96 2.34 15.55
C ALA A 180 18.13 1.44 15.11
N GLU A 181 19.34 1.98 14.96
CA GLU A 181 20.52 1.18 14.60
C GLU A 181 20.85 0.15 15.68
N GLN A 182 20.76 0.53 16.96
CA GLN A 182 20.93 -0.42 18.07
C GLN A 182 19.93 -1.57 18.00
N ILE A 183 18.65 -1.28 17.71
CA ILE A 183 17.60 -2.29 17.58
C ILE A 183 17.93 -3.25 16.43
N VAL A 184 18.23 -2.71 15.24
CA VAL A 184 18.53 -3.52 14.05
C VAL A 184 19.78 -4.38 14.24
N ARG A 185 20.83 -3.85 14.88
CA ARG A 185 22.02 -4.66 15.23
C ARG A 185 21.68 -5.80 16.17
N GLY A 186 20.80 -5.58 17.15
CA GLY A 186 20.31 -6.65 18.02
C GLY A 186 19.51 -7.69 17.26
N TRP A 187 18.69 -7.30 16.27
CA TRP A 187 18.00 -8.25 15.40
C TRP A 187 18.99 -9.11 14.61
N VAL A 188 20.00 -8.48 13.98
CA VAL A 188 21.04 -9.20 13.22
C VAL A 188 21.82 -10.16 14.12
N ALA A 189 22.17 -9.73 15.34
CA ALA A 189 22.85 -10.58 16.32
C ALA A 189 22.01 -11.76 16.80
N ASN A 190 20.68 -11.70 16.63
CA ASN A 190 19.74 -12.73 17.02
C ASN A 190 19.33 -13.68 15.89
N LEU A 191 19.85 -13.48 14.67
CA LEU A 191 19.50 -14.32 13.53
C LEU A 191 19.94 -15.77 13.73
N ALA A 192 19.03 -16.71 13.46
CA ALA A 192 19.31 -18.14 13.42
C ALA A 192 20.09 -18.55 12.16
N THR A 193 19.96 -17.78 11.08
CA THR A 193 20.57 -18.03 9.77
C THR A 193 20.58 -16.74 8.95
N ASP A 194 21.27 -16.76 7.82
CA ASP A 194 21.28 -15.64 6.87
C ASP A 194 19.84 -15.30 6.39
N PRO A 195 19.53 -14.02 6.09
CA PRO A 195 18.18 -13.62 5.73
C PRO A 195 17.59 -14.31 4.49
N PHE A 196 16.31 -14.68 4.57
CA PHE A 196 15.56 -15.34 3.49
C PHE A 196 15.22 -14.41 2.31
N PRO A 197 14.97 -14.94 1.11
CA PRO A 197 14.58 -14.10 -0.04
C PRO A 197 13.17 -13.47 0.11
N ASP A 198 12.26 -14.13 0.83
CA ASP A 198 10.87 -13.69 0.98
C ASP A 198 10.20 -14.09 2.31
N ASP A 199 9.06 -13.44 2.59
CA ASP A 199 8.25 -13.63 3.81
C ASP A 199 7.74 -15.08 3.93
N THR A 200 7.37 -15.73 2.81
CA THR A 200 6.89 -17.12 2.82
C THR A 200 7.98 -18.07 3.27
N LYS A 201 9.19 -17.92 2.74
CA LYS A 201 10.35 -18.74 3.12
C LYS A 201 10.75 -18.54 4.58
N ALA A 202 10.69 -17.31 5.08
CA ALA A 202 10.93 -17.03 6.49
C ALA A 202 9.88 -17.72 7.39
N MET A 203 8.59 -17.70 7.02
CA MET A 203 7.55 -18.42 7.76
C MET A 203 7.67 -19.95 7.66
N GLU A 204 8.06 -20.49 6.50
CA GLU A 204 8.32 -21.93 6.35
C GLU A 204 9.48 -22.38 7.27
N ALA A 205 10.53 -21.56 7.41
CA ALA A 205 11.63 -21.81 8.34
C ALA A 205 11.16 -21.78 9.81
N VAL A 206 10.31 -20.81 10.18
CA VAL A 206 9.69 -20.77 11.52
C VAL A 206 8.82 -21.99 11.77
N ALA A 207 8.01 -22.39 10.79
CA ALA A 207 7.14 -23.57 10.92
C ALA A 207 7.94 -24.87 11.06
N ALA A 208 9.09 -24.97 10.37
CA ALA A 208 10.03 -26.09 10.47
C ALA A 208 10.85 -26.09 11.77
N GLY A 209 10.83 -24.99 12.54
CA GLY A 209 11.56 -24.87 13.81
C GLY A 209 13.04 -24.56 13.66
N LEU A 210 13.49 -24.06 12.50
CA LEU A 210 14.84 -23.51 12.33
C LEU A 210 15.05 -22.25 13.18
N CYS A 211 13.97 -21.51 13.38
CA CYS A 211 13.85 -20.34 14.22
C CYS A 211 12.42 -20.29 14.78
N ASP A 212 12.18 -19.41 15.73
CA ASP A 212 10.93 -19.38 16.46
C ASP A 212 10.02 -18.21 16.06
N VAL A 213 10.60 -17.12 15.56
CA VAL A 213 9.89 -15.88 15.24
C VAL A 213 10.41 -15.25 13.95
N THR A 214 9.54 -14.52 13.25
CA THR A 214 9.86 -13.75 12.05
C THR A 214 8.98 -12.49 11.92
N VAL A 215 9.33 -11.58 11.01
CA VAL A 215 8.56 -10.37 10.70
C VAL A 215 8.13 -10.38 9.23
N VAL A 216 6.82 -10.33 8.98
CA VAL A 216 6.21 -10.52 7.65
C VAL A 216 4.98 -9.65 7.44
N ASN A 217 4.57 -9.44 6.18
CA ASN A 217 3.26 -8.88 5.86
C ASN A 217 2.17 -9.93 6.05
N THR A 218 1.04 -9.53 6.63
CA THR A 218 -0.09 -10.41 6.97
C THR A 218 -0.64 -11.20 5.77
N TYR A 219 -0.70 -10.62 4.57
CA TYR A 219 -1.24 -11.33 3.41
C TYR A 219 -0.40 -12.55 2.98
N TYR A 220 0.91 -12.57 3.26
CA TYR A 220 1.71 -13.78 3.02
C TYR A 220 1.34 -14.87 4.00
N PHE A 221 1.09 -14.52 5.27
CA PHE A 221 0.60 -15.47 6.27
C PHE A 221 -0.74 -16.04 5.83
N GLY A 222 -1.69 -15.20 5.41
CA GLY A 222 -2.99 -15.63 4.90
C GLY A 222 -2.87 -16.64 3.76
N ARG A 223 -2.10 -16.30 2.70
CA ARG A 223 -1.88 -17.20 1.54
C ARG A 223 -1.19 -18.50 1.92
N LEU A 224 -0.25 -18.47 2.87
CA LEU A 224 0.46 -19.66 3.32
C LEU A 224 -0.46 -20.57 4.13
N MET A 225 -1.25 -20.00 5.05
CA MET A 225 -2.18 -20.75 5.89
C MET A 225 -3.37 -21.29 5.08
N GLU A 226 -3.82 -20.61 4.04
CA GLU A 226 -4.81 -21.14 3.09
C GLU A 226 -4.28 -22.41 2.41
N LYS A 227 -3.02 -22.40 1.94
CA LYS A 227 -2.39 -23.55 1.29
C LYS A 227 -1.97 -24.65 2.25
N LYS A 228 -1.59 -24.30 3.48
CA LYS A 228 -1.03 -25.20 4.50
C LYS A 228 -1.63 -24.88 5.88
N PRO A 229 -2.92 -25.19 6.11
CA PRO A 229 -3.65 -24.76 7.31
C PRO A 229 -3.12 -25.35 8.62
N ASN A 230 -2.41 -26.49 8.56
CA ASN A 230 -1.92 -27.20 9.74
C ASN A 230 -0.54 -26.72 10.22
N LEU A 231 0.05 -25.67 9.62
CA LEU A 231 1.32 -25.14 10.10
C LEU A 231 1.17 -24.57 11.52
N PRO A 232 2.16 -24.74 12.41
CA PRO A 232 2.10 -24.26 13.78
C PRO A 232 2.36 -22.75 13.88
N LEU A 233 1.92 -21.95 12.91
CA LEU A 233 2.16 -20.51 12.86
C LEU A 233 0.99 -19.73 13.47
N ALA A 234 1.30 -18.60 14.11
CA ALA A 234 0.31 -17.59 14.50
C ALA A 234 0.88 -16.18 14.36
N ILE A 235 -0.03 -15.22 14.15
CA ILE A 235 0.28 -13.80 14.18
C ILE A 235 0.35 -13.32 15.63
N PHE A 236 1.31 -12.45 15.90
CA PHE A 236 1.35 -11.61 17.08
C PHE A 236 1.39 -10.15 16.64
N TRP A 237 0.57 -9.30 17.27
CA TRP A 237 0.49 -7.87 17.01
C TRP A 237 1.43 -7.12 17.97
N PRO A 238 2.58 -6.60 17.50
CA PRO A 238 3.53 -5.90 18.36
C PRO A 238 3.03 -4.52 18.80
N ASN A 239 3.68 -3.98 19.84
CA ASN A 239 3.54 -2.61 20.32
C ASN A 239 2.12 -2.21 20.80
N GLN A 240 1.24 -3.17 21.09
CA GLN A 240 -0.16 -2.90 21.46
C GLN A 240 -0.36 -2.27 22.85
N ASN A 241 0.61 -2.51 23.75
CA ASN A 241 0.59 -2.03 25.14
C ASN A 241 1.24 -0.66 25.33
N LEU A 242 1.89 -0.13 24.30
CA LEU A 242 2.52 1.19 24.34
C LEU A 242 1.44 2.27 24.20
N LYS A 243 1.73 3.46 24.73
CA LYS A 243 0.79 4.60 24.76
C LYS A 243 1.38 5.88 24.16
N ASP A 244 2.59 5.81 23.62
CA ASP A 244 3.28 6.92 22.98
C ASP A 244 3.23 6.76 21.45
N LYS A 245 4.01 7.58 20.74
CA LYS A 245 4.08 7.58 19.27
C LYS A 245 4.60 6.26 18.65
N THR A 246 5.14 5.35 19.45
CA THR A 246 5.64 4.03 19.01
C THR A 246 4.58 2.93 19.12
N ALA A 247 3.39 3.29 19.63
CA ALA A 247 2.29 2.36 19.81
C ALA A 247 1.70 1.86 18.48
N GLY A 248 1.36 0.58 18.46
CA GLY A 248 0.68 -0.05 17.35
C GLY A 248 1.59 -0.71 16.31
N VAL A 249 0.98 -1.53 15.47
CA VAL A 249 1.66 -2.31 14.43
C VAL A 249 2.04 -1.39 13.28
N HIS A 250 3.26 -1.54 12.75
CA HIS A 250 3.63 -0.87 11.51
C HIS A 250 2.71 -1.32 10.37
N VAL A 251 2.02 -0.35 9.80
CA VAL A 251 1.20 -0.53 8.61
C VAL A 251 1.81 0.21 7.43
N ASN A 252 1.53 -0.26 6.23
CA ASN A 252 1.92 0.41 5.00
C ASN A 252 0.78 0.25 3.97
N ILE A 253 0.84 0.97 2.86
CA ILE A 253 -0.29 1.12 1.94
C ILE A 253 0.02 0.66 0.52
N SER A 254 -1.00 0.19 -0.17
CA SER A 254 -1.08 0.33 -1.61
C SER A 254 -1.88 1.58 -1.89
N GLY A 255 -1.47 2.40 -2.83
CA GLY A 255 -2.08 3.72 -3.01
C GLY A 255 -1.89 4.27 -4.40
N ALA A 256 -2.45 5.45 -4.62
CA ALA A 256 -2.42 6.12 -5.90
C ALA A 256 -2.41 7.65 -5.76
N GLY A 257 -1.95 8.32 -6.81
CA GLY A 257 -2.02 9.77 -6.98
C GLY A 257 -2.36 10.12 -8.42
N VAL A 258 -2.92 11.32 -8.61
CA VAL A 258 -3.14 11.88 -9.95
C VAL A 258 -1.80 12.37 -10.47
N THR A 259 -1.45 12.05 -11.71
CA THR A 259 -0.18 12.44 -12.30
C THR A 259 -0.12 13.95 -12.51
N ARG A 260 1.09 14.52 -12.48
CA ARG A 260 1.35 15.97 -12.65
C ARG A 260 0.76 16.53 -13.95
N HIS A 261 0.72 15.70 -15.00
CA HIS A 261 0.31 16.06 -16.34
C HIS A 261 -0.92 15.27 -16.84
N ALA A 262 -1.78 14.80 -15.92
CA ALA A 262 -3.03 14.12 -16.24
C ALA A 262 -3.86 14.94 -17.24
N LYS A 263 -4.30 14.28 -18.33
CA LYS A 263 -5.13 14.90 -19.38
C LYS A 263 -6.62 14.88 -19.00
N HIS A 264 -7.01 13.90 -18.19
CA HIS A 264 -8.38 13.68 -17.74
C HIS A 264 -8.49 13.86 -16.22
N GLU A 265 -7.97 14.95 -15.69
CA GLU A 265 -7.83 15.20 -14.24
C GLU A 265 -9.14 15.02 -13.47
N ALA A 266 -10.25 15.57 -13.95
CA ALA A 266 -11.54 15.45 -13.27
C ALA A 266 -12.02 13.99 -13.19
N ALA A 267 -11.83 13.22 -14.25
CA ALA A 267 -12.19 11.80 -14.28
C ALA A 267 -11.24 10.96 -13.42
N ALA A 268 -9.95 11.30 -13.37
CA ALA A 268 -8.95 10.69 -12.51
C ALA A 268 -9.26 10.90 -11.02
N ILE A 269 -9.63 12.11 -10.63
CA ILE A 269 -10.05 12.42 -9.25
C ILE A 269 -11.29 11.60 -8.88
N LYS A 270 -12.30 11.52 -9.77
CA LYS A 270 -13.49 10.68 -9.53
C LYS A 270 -13.16 9.20 -9.38
N LEU A 271 -12.24 8.66 -10.18
CA LEU A 271 -11.78 7.29 -10.01
C LEU A 271 -11.09 7.11 -8.65
N LEU A 272 -10.23 8.03 -8.25
CA LEU A 272 -9.53 7.97 -6.97
C LEU A 272 -10.50 8.06 -5.77
N GLU A 273 -11.51 8.93 -5.86
CA GLU A 273 -12.61 9.02 -4.89
C GLU A 273 -13.39 7.71 -4.82
N TRP A 274 -13.76 7.14 -5.97
CA TRP A 274 -14.47 5.86 -6.03
C TRP A 274 -13.64 4.71 -5.46
N LEU A 275 -12.32 4.67 -5.72
CA LEU A 275 -11.41 3.67 -5.14
C LEU A 275 -11.36 3.73 -3.61
N SER A 276 -11.67 4.89 -2.99
CA SER A 276 -11.78 5.05 -1.53
C SER A 276 -13.17 4.67 -0.96
N SER A 277 -14.14 4.37 -1.82
CA SER A 277 -15.51 4.00 -1.43
C SER A 277 -15.58 2.61 -0.81
N GLU A 278 -16.64 2.34 -0.04
CA GLU A 278 -16.88 1.02 0.57
C GLU A 278 -16.86 -0.12 -0.44
N LYS A 279 -17.54 0.07 -1.57
CA LYS A 279 -17.64 -0.94 -2.63
C LYS A 279 -16.27 -1.28 -3.22
N ALA A 280 -15.47 -0.27 -3.55
CA ALA A 280 -14.15 -0.49 -4.14
C ALA A 280 -13.16 -1.06 -3.12
N GLN A 281 -13.22 -0.60 -1.87
CA GLN A 281 -12.35 -1.05 -0.79
C GLN A 281 -12.53 -2.54 -0.48
N ASN A 282 -13.77 -3.05 -0.45
CA ASN A 282 -14.03 -4.49 -0.32
C ASN A 282 -13.40 -5.26 -1.49
N LEU A 283 -13.70 -4.86 -2.73
CA LEU A 283 -13.14 -5.51 -3.92
C LEU A 283 -11.60 -5.50 -3.96
N TYR A 284 -10.97 -4.44 -3.45
CA TYR A 284 -9.52 -4.27 -3.50
C TYR A 284 -8.79 -5.02 -2.37
N ALA A 285 -9.35 -4.97 -1.16
CA ALA A 285 -8.75 -5.57 0.03
C ALA A 285 -8.96 -7.10 0.06
N ASP A 286 -10.16 -7.57 -0.26
CA ASP A 286 -10.56 -8.97 -0.11
C ASP A 286 -9.73 -9.88 -1.02
N VAL A 287 -9.55 -9.49 -2.29
CA VAL A 287 -8.80 -10.27 -3.29
C VAL A 287 -7.32 -10.43 -2.91
N ASN A 288 -6.75 -9.48 -2.15
CA ASN A 288 -5.33 -9.49 -1.82
C ASN A 288 -5.01 -9.85 -0.36
N LEU A 289 -6.04 -10.15 0.45
CA LEU A 289 -5.95 -10.34 1.90
C LEU A 289 -5.31 -9.14 2.63
N GLU A 290 -5.66 -7.94 2.18
CA GLU A 290 -5.28 -6.66 2.80
C GLU A 290 -6.43 -6.13 3.68
N TYR A 291 -6.18 -5.04 4.41
CA TYR A 291 -7.20 -4.30 5.14
C TYR A 291 -7.66 -3.10 4.30
N PRO A 292 -8.94 -2.72 4.35
CA PRO A 292 -9.40 -1.45 3.80
C PRO A 292 -8.64 -0.26 4.41
N ALA A 293 -8.30 0.73 3.59
CA ALA A 293 -7.79 2.02 4.08
C ALA A 293 -8.92 2.89 4.66
N ASN A 294 -10.16 2.69 4.19
CA ASN A 294 -11.32 3.39 4.70
C ASN A 294 -11.83 2.73 6.01
N PRO A 295 -11.79 3.41 7.16
CA PRO A 295 -12.12 2.83 8.47
C PRO A 295 -13.60 2.46 8.63
N LYS A 296 -14.48 2.94 7.74
CA LYS A 296 -15.91 2.57 7.73
C LYS A 296 -16.15 1.19 7.11
N VAL A 297 -15.15 0.65 6.42
CA VAL A 297 -15.25 -0.59 5.65
C VAL A 297 -14.70 -1.75 6.49
N LYS A 298 -15.47 -2.83 6.60
CA LYS A 298 -15.03 -4.03 7.31
C LYS A 298 -14.10 -4.83 6.40
N ALA A 299 -12.99 -5.31 6.94
CA ALA A 299 -12.13 -6.24 6.22
C ALA A 299 -12.82 -7.61 6.05
N ASP A 300 -12.36 -8.38 5.07
CA ASP A 300 -12.80 -9.75 4.82
C ASP A 300 -12.79 -10.63 6.10
N PRO A 301 -13.76 -11.56 6.27
CA PRO A 301 -13.78 -12.51 7.38
C PRO A 301 -12.47 -13.26 7.61
N VAL A 302 -11.74 -13.63 6.55
CA VAL A 302 -10.44 -14.29 6.63
C VAL A 302 -9.40 -13.39 7.30
N VAL A 303 -9.40 -12.10 6.94
CA VAL A 303 -8.47 -11.11 7.47
C VAL A 303 -8.82 -10.75 8.92
N THR A 304 -10.11 -10.61 9.24
CA THR A 304 -10.57 -10.32 10.62
C THR A 304 -10.38 -11.50 11.58
N ALA A 305 -10.35 -12.74 11.07
CA ALA A 305 -10.07 -13.94 11.87
C ALA A 305 -8.67 -13.95 12.51
N TRP A 306 -7.74 -13.12 12.03
CA TRP A 306 -6.40 -12.97 12.63
C TRP A 306 -6.38 -12.13 13.91
N GLY A 307 -7.54 -11.57 14.30
CA GLY A 307 -7.69 -10.70 15.46
C GLY A 307 -7.53 -9.23 15.10
N SER A 308 -7.91 -8.37 16.05
CA SER A 308 -7.80 -6.92 15.93
C SER A 308 -6.46 -6.40 16.45
N PHE A 309 -6.01 -5.28 15.89
CA PHE A 309 -4.82 -4.57 16.33
C PHE A 309 -4.98 -3.07 16.18
N LYS A 310 -4.23 -2.31 16.97
CA LYS A 310 -4.04 -0.87 16.80
C LYS A 310 -2.90 -0.66 15.78
N PRO A 311 -3.13 0.06 14.68
CA PRO A 311 -2.05 0.46 13.79
C PRO A 311 -1.22 1.58 14.42
N ASN A 312 0.05 1.66 14.03
CA ASN A 312 0.87 2.83 14.28
C ASN A 312 0.36 4.00 13.44
N LEU A 313 0.18 5.16 14.08
CA LEU A 313 -0.45 6.35 13.47
C LEU A 313 0.56 7.40 13.01
N ILE A 314 1.87 7.11 13.05
CA ILE A 314 2.84 8.00 12.40
C ILE A 314 2.54 8.01 10.89
N ASN A 315 2.50 9.21 10.33
CA ASN A 315 2.17 9.38 8.92
C ASN A 315 3.14 8.59 8.04
N ILE A 316 2.59 7.77 7.15
CA ILE A 316 3.36 6.80 6.38
C ILE A 316 4.29 7.45 5.34
N ALA A 317 4.15 8.75 5.07
CA ALA A 317 5.13 9.52 4.30
C ALA A 317 6.53 9.48 4.93
N GLN A 318 6.64 9.30 6.25
CA GLN A 318 7.92 9.15 6.94
C GLN A 318 8.68 7.88 6.49
N ALA A 319 7.96 6.82 6.12
CA ALA A 319 8.58 5.60 5.59
C ALA A 319 9.36 5.89 4.30
N GLY A 320 8.83 6.75 3.42
CA GLY A 320 9.53 7.21 2.23
C GLY A 320 10.66 8.19 2.52
N ALA A 321 10.39 9.20 3.34
CA ALA A 321 11.38 10.24 3.67
C ALA A 321 12.65 9.67 4.34
N LEU A 322 12.52 8.56 5.07
CA LEU A 322 13.62 7.90 5.78
C LEU A 322 14.16 6.67 5.03
N GLN A 323 13.61 6.30 3.88
CA GLN A 323 13.92 5.05 3.20
C GLN A 323 15.41 4.92 2.85
N ALA A 324 16.02 5.97 2.28
CA ALA A 324 17.44 5.98 1.94
C ALA A 324 18.33 5.80 3.20
N LYS A 325 17.97 6.49 4.29
CA LYS A 325 18.70 6.36 5.57
C LYS A 325 18.52 4.98 6.19
N ALA A 326 17.32 4.40 6.09
CA ALA A 326 17.04 3.04 6.54
C ALA A 326 17.89 2.00 5.79
N VAL A 327 18.07 2.16 4.47
CA VAL A 327 18.99 1.31 3.68
C VAL A 327 20.43 1.44 4.21
N MET A 328 20.92 2.66 4.40
CA MET A 328 22.27 2.88 4.94
C MET A 328 22.44 2.31 6.35
N LEU A 329 21.43 2.45 7.20
CA LEU A 329 21.43 1.90 8.56
C LEU A 329 21.49 0.37 8.54
N MET A 330 20.67 -0.28 7.71
CA MET A 330 20.66 -1.73 7.58
C MET A 330 22.01 -2.26 7.07
N ASP A 331 22.63 -1.57 6.10
CA ASP A 331 23.97 -1.89 5.61
C ASP A 331 25.02 -1.79 6.73
N ARG A 332 25.08 -0.66 7.46
CA ARG A 332 25.98 -0.50 8.62
C ARG A 332 25.75 -1.55 9.71
N ALA A 333 24.50 -1.95 9.91
CA ALA A 333 24.11 -2.95 10.91
C ALA A 333 24.44 -4.39 10.48
N GLY A 334 24.91 -4.61 9.24
CA GLY A 334 25.20 -5.94 8.70
C GLY A 334 23.95 -6.73 8.31
N TYR A 335 22.82 -6.06 8.10
CA TYR A 335 21.57 -6.70 7.70
C TYR A 335 21.55 -6.90 6.17
N LYS A 336 21.83 -8.13 5.73
CA LYS A 336 21.93 -8.54 4.31
C LYS A 336 20.58 -8.60 3.56
#